data_AF-A0A7V8SK96-F1
#
_entry.id   AF-A0A7V8SK96-F1
#
_cell.length_a   1.000
_cell.length_b   1.000
_cell.length_c   1.000
_cell.angle_alpha   90.00
_cell.angle_beta   90.00
_cell.angle_gamma   90.00
#
_symmetry.space_group_name_H-M   'P 1'
#
loop_
_entity.id
_entity.type
_entity.pdbx_description
1 polymer ?
#
loop_
_entity_poly.entity_id
_entity_poly.type
_entity_poly.pdbx_seq_one_letter_code
_entity_poly.pdbx_strand_id
1 'polypeptide(L)'
;MDDVVQLDWWYDDLRVNDDTFSDYVVMQSTGLHDKNGVEIFEGDIVNVDRTFRNPMTGSGTLTLNKNFEVVFINGMFTRDGTSMGLSKDLKCLTVVGDVYQNPELLEDV
;
A
#
# COMPACT_ATOMS: atom_id res chain seq x y z
N MET A 1 6.97 -28.86 19.44
CA MET A 1 8.42 -28.90 19.15
C MET A 1 8.60 -27.80 18.15
N ASP A 2 9.17 -26.69 18.59
CA ASP A 2 9.34 -25.51 17.75
C ASP A 2 10.54 -25.77 16.84
N ASP A 3 10.26 -25.99 15.56
CA ASP A 3 11.31 -26.18 14.55
C ASP A 3 11.96 -24.83 14.27
N VAL A 4 13.13 -24.63 14.88
CA VAL A 4 14.00 -23.48 14.60
C VAL A 4 14.62 -23.70 13.22
N VAL A 5 14.21 -22.91 12.23
CA VAL A 5 14.82 -22.90 10.90
C VAL A 5 16.06 -22.00 10.93
N GLN A 6 17.25 -22.61 10.82
CA GLN A 6 18.50 -21.88 10.58
C GLN A 6 18.56 -21.42 9.12
N LEU A 7 18.65 -20.11 8.90
CA LEU A 7 18.85 -19.50 7.59
C LEU A 7 20.34 -19.21 7.38
N ASP A 8 21.02 -20.05 6.59
CA ASP A 8 22.35 -19.74 6.06
C ASP A 8 22.22 -19.14 4.65
N TRP A 9 22.67 -17.89 4.50
CA TRP A 9 22.51 -17.01 3.34
C TRP A 9 23.33 -17.39 2.09
N TRP A 10 23.73 -18.66 1.94
CA TRP A 10 24.71 -19.10 0.93
C TRP A 10 24.19 -20.20 -0.03
N TYR A 11 22.88 -20.24 -0.29
CA TYR A 11 22.34 -21.02 -1.42
C TYR A 11 21.42 -20.14 -2.26
N ASP A 12 21.76 -20.00 -3.53
CA ASP A 12 21.10 -19.18 -4.56
C ASP A 12 19.76 -19.77 -5.05
N ASP A 13 19.13 -20.60 -4.22
CA ASP A 13 17.89 -21.31 -4.53
C ASP A 13 17.11 -21.53 -3.23
N LEU A 14 16.13 -20.66 -2.97
CA LEU A 14 15.13 -20.87 -1.92
C LEU A 14 14.25 -22.06 -2.34
N ARG A 15 14.72 -23.29 -2.15
CA ARG A 15 13.87 -24.47 -2.22
C ARG A 15 13.18 -24.67 -0.89
N VAL A 16 12.04 -24.00 -0.73
CA VAL A 16 11.10 -24.40 0.31
C VAL A 16 10.44 -25.70 -0.17
N ASN A 17 10.81 -26.83 0.45
CA ASN A 17 10.12 -28.10 0.28
C ASN A 17 8.84 -28.10 1.14
N ASP A 18 7.89 -27.22 0.86
CA ASP A 18 6.62 -27.24 1.56
C ASP A 18 5.47 -26.77 0.66
N ASP A 19 4.52 -27.68 0.42
CA ASP A 19 3.26 -27.41 -0.31
C ASP A 19 2.31 -26.49 0.49
N THR A 20 2.74 -25.96 1.65
CA THR A 20 1.96 -25.13 2.59
C THR A 20 1.98 -23.63 2.27
N PHE A 21 2.78 -23.18 1.31
CA PHE A 21 2.77 -21.76 0.89
C PHE A 21 1.47 -21.34 0.21
N SER A 22 0.63 -22.30 -0.21
CA SER A 22 -0.65 -22.00 -0.88
C SER A 22 -1.63 -21.24 0.02
N ASP A 23 -1.47 -21.29 1.35
CA ASP A 23 -2.40 -20.65 2.29
C ASP A 23 -1.98 -19.21 2.67
N TYR A 24 -0.82 -18.75 2.19
CA TYR A 24 -0.30 -17.42 2.51
C TYR A 24 -0.43 -16.47 1.33
N VAL A 25 -0.93 -15.27 1.62
CA VAL A 25 -0.87 -14.15 0.69
C VAL A 25 0.46 -13.42 0.93
N VAL A 26 1.28 -13.33 -0.11
CA VAL A 26 2.53 -12.56 -0.10
C VAL A 26 2.26 -11.19 -0.73
N MET A 27 2.68 -10.12 -0.05
CA MET A 27 2.55 -8.74 -0.52
C MET A 27 3.93 -8.15 -0.82
N GLN A 28 4.02 -7.30 -1.85
CA GLN A 28 5.27 -6.65 -2.23
C GLN A 28 5.47 -5.33 -1.46
N SER A 29 6.66 -5.14 -0.87
CA SER A 29 7.05 -3.83 -0.31
C SER A 29 7.18 -2.78 -1.42
N THR A 30 6.69 -1.57 -1.15
CA THR A 30 6.90 -0.42 -2.04
C THR A 30 8.21 0.33 -1.79
N GLY A 31 8.82 0.12 -0.62
CA GLY A 31 9.96 0.91 -0.11
C GLY A 31 9.62 2.36 0.26
N LEU A 32 8.34 2.75 0.22
CA LEU A 32 7.86 4.09 0.57
C LEU A 32 7.20 4.06 1.95
N HIS A 33 7.19 5.21 2.63
CA HIS A 33 6.57 5.37 3.95
C HIS A 33 5.53 6.49 3.91
N ASP A 34 4.42 6.30 4.63
CA ASP A 34 3.36 7.28 4.77
C ASP A 34 3.77 8.47 5.67
N LYS A 35 2.84 9.41 5.92
CA LYS A 35 3.12 10.61 6.73
C LYS A 35 3.47 10.30 8.20
N ASN A 36 3.13 9.11 8.69
CA ASN A 36 3.39 8.65 10.06
C ASN A 36 4.64 7.76 10.14
N GLY A 37 5.33 7.52 9.02
CA GLY A 37 6.51 6.66 8.97
C GLY A 37 6.18 5.17 8.92
N VAL A 38 4.95 4.79 8.57
CA VAL A 38 4.56 3.39 8.32
C VAL A 38 4.92 3.04 6.89
N GLU A 39 5.63 1.93 6.69
CA GLU A 39 5.95 1.43 5.34
C GLU A 39 4.67 1.02 4.61
N ILE A 40 4.61 1.33 3.32
CA ILE A 40 3.46 1.01 2.45
C ILE A 40 3.78 -0.27 1.65
N PHE A 41 2.82 -1.17 1.58
CA PHE A 41 2.87 -2.43 0.83
C PHE A 41 1.77 -2.47 -0.25
N GLU A 42 1.93 -3.39 -1.21
CA GLU A 42 0.84 -3.75 -2.14
C GLU A 42 -0.35 -4.35 -1.37
N GLY A 43 -1.57 -3.91 -1.71
CA GLY A 43 -2.80 -4.30 -1.00
C GLY A 43 -3.13 -3.44 0.22
N ASP A 44 -2.25 -2.52 0.63
CA ASP A 44 -2.57 -1.55 1.68
C ASP A 44 -3.72 -0.65 1.26
N ILE A 45 -4.59 -0.31 2.20
CA ILE A 45 -5.60 0.72 2.06
C ILE A 45 -5.05 2.01 2.67
N VAL A 46 -4.92 3.03 1.83
CA VAL A 46 -4.42 4.35 2.23
C VAL A 46 -5.51 5.41 2.16
N ASN A 47 -5.67 6.18 3.23
CA ASN A 47 -6.48 7.40 3.21
C ASN A 47 -5.66 8.54 2.61
N VAL A 48 -6.24 9.23 1.63
CA VAL A 48 -5.72 10.48 1.08
C VAL A 48 -6.48 11.63 1.72
N ASP A 49 -5.82 12.40 2.57
CA ASP A 49 -6.37 13.64 3.12
C ASP A 49 -5.64 14.84 2.52
N ARG A 50 -6.23 15.41 1.46
CA ARG A 50 -5.64 16.53 0.74
C ARG A 50 -6.67 17.62 0.44
N THR A 51 -6.26 18.84 0.72
CA THR A 51 -7.02 20.04 0.39
C THR A 51 -6.35 20.80 -0.76
N PHE A 52 -7.11 21.11 -1.80
CA PHE A 52 -6.69 21.87 -2.97
C PHE A 52 -7.37 23.24 -2.97
N ARG A 53 -6.63 24.27 -3.37
CA ARG A 53 -7.22 25.56 -3.73
C ARG A 53 -7.42 25.63 -5.23
N ASN A 54 -8.45 26.36 -5.66
CA ASN A 54 -8.63 26.64 -7.08
C ASN A 54 -7.38 27.36 -7.62
N PRO A 55 -6.62 26.75 -8.55
CA PRO A 55 -5.37 27.34 -9.04
C PRO A 55 -5.60 28.58 -9.89
N MET A 56 -6.82 28.76 -10.45
CA MET A 56 -7.16 29.87 -11.35
C MET A 56 -7.60 31.12 -10.59
N THR A 57 -8.34 30.95 -9.49
CA THR A 57 -8.92 32.08 -8.74
C THR A 57 -8.28 32.30 -7.37
N GLY A 58 -7.53 31.32 -6.85
CA GLY A 58 -7.06 31.30 -5.47
C GLY A 58 -8.18 31.20 -4.42
N SER A 59 -9.43 31.13 -4.86
CA SER A 59 -10.63 31.16 -4.02
C SER A 59 -11.43 29.87 -4.17
N GLY A 60 -12.02 29.41 -3.07
CA GLY A 60 -12.65 28.10 -2.99
C GLY A 60 -11.66 26.97 -2.72
N THR A 61 -12.17 25.94 -2.06
CA THR A 61 -11.39 24.81 -1.55
C THR A 61 -12.09 23.52 -1.95
N LEU A 62 -11.33 22.56 -2.49
CA LEU A 62 -11.76 21.19 -2.72
C LEU A 62 -10.98 20.27 -1.78
N THR A 63 -11.68 19.53 -0.94
CA THR A 63 -11.06 18.56 -0.04
C THR A 63 -11.33 17.16 -0.56
N LEU A 64 -10.26 16.37 -0.70
CA LEU A 64 -10.30 14.94 -0.92
C LEU A 64 -9.98 14.27 0.40
N ASN A 65 -10.94 13.49 0.92
CA ASN A 65 -10.72 12.54 2.01
C ASN A 65 -11.35 11.22 1.57
N LYS A 66 -10.53 10.33 1.01
CA LYS A 66 -11.00 9.03 0.47
C LYS A 66 -9.92 7.96 0.62
N ASN A 67 -10.36 6.73 0.82
CA ASN A 67 -9.52 5.54 0.91
C ASN A 67 -9.29 4.94 -0.49
N PHE A 68 -8.10 4.40 -0.71
CA PHE A 68 -7.72 3.73 -1.94
C PHE A 68 -6.86 2.51 -1.63
N GLU A 69 -7.03 1.45 -2.39
CA GLU A 69 -6.09 0.33 -2.42
C GLU A 69 -4.78 0.76 -3.11
N VAL A 70 -3.65 0.27 -2.60
CA VAL A 70 -2.35 0.36 -3.23
C VAL A 70 -2.17 -0.82 -4.19
N VAL A 71 -1.99 -0.52 -5.47
CA VAL A 71 -1.87 -1.52 -6.54
C VAL A 71 -0.60 -1.30 -7.37
N PHE A 72 -0.05 -2.37 -7.93
CA PHE A 72 1.06 -2.29 -8.89
C PHE A 72 0.56 -2.39 -10.32
N ILE A 73 0.47 -1.26 -11.03
CA ILE A 73 -0.06 -1.21 -12.40
C ILE A 73 0.89 -0.39 -13.27
N ASN A 74 1.15 -0.86 -14.49
CA ASN A 74 2.03 -0.21 -15.47
C ASN A 74 3.46 0.07 -14.96
N GLY A 75 4.00 -0.83 -14.13
CA GLY A 75 5.39 -0.75 -13.64
C GLY A 75 5.59 0.23 -12.48
N MET A 76 4.54 0.58 -11.76
CA MET A 76 4.59 1.55 -10.66
C MET A 76 3.54 1.23 -9.59
N PHE A 77 3.89 1.43 -8.32
CA PHE A 77 2.90 1.46 -7.24
C PHE A 77 2.08 2.75 -7.29
N THR A 78 0.76 2.58 -7.36
CA THR A 78 -0.23 3.65 -7.48
C THR A 78 -1.41 3.37 -6.55
N ARG A 79 -2.33 4.33 -6.46
CA ARG A 79 -3.66 4.13 -5.87
C ARG A 79 -4.62 3.63 -6.95
N ASP A 80 -5.48 2.69 -6.62
CA ASP A 80 -6.49 2.20 -7.56
C ASP A 80 -7.34 3.36 -8.12
N GLY A 81 -7.67 3.27 -9.41
CA GLY A 81 -8.37 4.33 -10.15
C GLY A 81 -7.52 5.58 -10.45
N THR A 82 -6.21 5.57 -10.20
CA THR A 82 -5.31 6.70 -10.48
C THR A 82 -4.08 6.32 -11.32
N SER A 83 -3.56 7.29 -12.07
CA SER A 83 -2.33 7.15 -12.88
C SER A 83 -1.10 7.83 -12.25
N MET A 84 -1.19 8.22 -10.98
CA MET A 84 -0.13 8.94 -10.27
C MET A 84 0.56 8.02 -9.26
N GLY A 85 1.88 7.92 -9.35
CA GLY A 85 2.66 7.13 -8.40
C GLY A 85 2.54 7.62 -6.96
N LEU A 86 2.57 6.69 -6.01
CA LEU A 86 2.43 6.96 -4.57
C LEU A 86 3.36 8.07 -4.05
N SER A 87 4.58 8.15 -4.59
CA SER A 87 5.60 9.14 -4.20
C SER A 87 5.13 10.59 -4.31
N LYS A 88 4.09 10.89 -5.12
CA LYS A 88 3.52 12.24 -5.26
C LYS A 88 2.65 12.66 -4.08
N ASP A 89 2.16 11.70 -3.28
CA ASP A 89 1.13 11.94 -2.28
C ASP A 89 1.54 11.54 -0.86
N LEU A 90 2.75 11.05 -0.62
CA LEU A 90 3.21 10.54 0.69
C LEU A 90 2.89 11.46 1.88
N LYS A 91 2.98 12.78 1.69
CA LYS A 91 2.70 13.77 2.75
C LYS A 91 1.23 13.85 3.18
N CYS A 92 0.32 13.34 2.36
CA CYS A 92 -1.11 13.31 2.62
C CYS A 92 -1.67 11.88 2.69
N LEU A 93 -0.81 10.86 2.62
CA LEU A 93 -1.20 9.46 2.76
C LEU A 93 -1.09 9.00 4.20
N THR A 94 -2.01 8.13 4.60
CA THR A 94 -1.96 7.39 5.85
C THR A 94 -2.45 5.99 5.59
N VAL A 95 -1.65 4.99 5.97
CA VAL A 95 -2.10 3.58 5.95
C VAL A 95 -3.19 3.42 7.01
N VAL A 96 -4.34 2.90 6.62
CA VAL A 96 -5.52 2.75 7.49
C VAL A 96 -6.01 1.31 7.62
N GLY A 97 -5.47 0.39 6.82
CA GLY A 97 -5.77 -1.04 6.83
C GLY A 97 -5.22 -1.69 5.57
N ASP A 98 -5.66 -2.91 5.28
CA ASP A 98 -5.36 -3.64 4.05
C ASP A 98 -6.60 -4.36 3.51
N VAL A 99 -6.58 -4.78 2.25
CA VAL A 99 -7.73 -5.41 1.58
C VAL A 99 -8.12 -6.79 2.15
N TYR A 100 -7.25 -7.44 2.90
CA TYR A 100 -7.50 -8.76 3.47
C TYR A 100 -8.14 -8.68 4.86
N GLN A 101 -7.75 -7.70 5.66
CA GLN A 101 -8.23 -7.49 7.02
C GLN A 101 -9.36 -6.47 7.10
N ASN A 102 -9.38 -5.48 6.20
CA ASN A 102 -10.28 -4.33 6.25
C ASN A 102 -10.95 -4.00 4.90
N PRO A 103 -11.54 -4.98 4.18
CA PRO A 103 -12.17 -4.72 2.89
C PRO A 103 -13.30 -3.67 2.96
N GLU A 104 -13.96 -3.54 4.11
CA GLU A 104 -15.02 -2.57 4.35
C GLU A 104 -14.56 -1.10 4.20
N LEU A 105 -13.25 -0.83 4.29
CA LEU A 105 -12.72 0.53 4.16
C LEU A 105 -12.76 1.07 2.73
N LEU A 106 -13.04 0.23 1.73
CA LEU A 106 -13.17 0.61 0.32
C LEU A 106 -14.62 0.76 -0.15
N GLU A 107 -15.61 0.42 0.68
CA GLU A 107 -17.02 0.60 0.34
C GLU A 107 -17.37 2.10 0.28
N ASP A 108 -17.99 2.55 -0.82
CA ASP A 108 -18.41 3.95 -0.97
C ASP A 108 -19.45 4.31 0.10
N VAL A 109 -19.16 5.33 0.92
CA VAL A 109 -20.12 5.99 1.83
C VAL A 109 -20.82 7.14 1.16
#